data_AF-A0A0E0JT33-F1
#
_entry.id   AF-A0A0E0JT33-F1
#
_cell.length_a   1.000
_cell.length_b   1.000
_cell.length_c   1.000
_cell.angle_alpha   90.00
_cell.angle_beta   90.00
_cell.angle_gamma   90.00
#
_symmetry.space_group_name_H-M   'P 1'
#
loop_
_entity.id
_entity.type
_entity.pdbx_description
1 polymer ?
#
loop_
_entity_poly.entity_id
_entity_poly.type
_entity_poly.pdbx_seq_one_letter_code
_entity_poly.pdbx_strand_id
1 'polypeptide(L)'
;MAPCSASPRWQPSPVQVVLDESARPRLEASREWVFDRTMNGTDTYGITTGFGGAAHRRTKEFAALQKELIRYLNAGVFGASRSDGYTLPTEVTHAAMLVRINTLTQGYSGMRFEILEAIAKLLNANMTPCLPLRGTITASGDLVPLSYIAGLVTGRQNSTAVAPDGTKVEVIRFATKSIEREINSVNDNPVIDVARRKALHGGNFQGTPIGVSMDNTRLAIAAIGRLMFSQFSELVSSFYSNGLPYNLFGGHNPSLDYGFNGAEVAMVSYCSELQFLANPVTNHVQTAEQHNQSVNSLGLISSRMTAEAVTILKLMSSTFLIALCQAVDLRQLEESIKAAVKKCVTNVAKKSLAMDDDNLLLGAIDRGAVFTYAEDPGRSSLPLMQKLRAVLMEHVLANGDILAKVAKFEQQLRAVLPDEVEAARTAVESGTAPNRITECRSYPLYRFVRKELGTEYLTGEKTRSPGEEVDKVLIAMNQHRHIHPLLECLSAWKGTPLPLS
;
A
#
# COMPACT_ATOMS: atom_id res chain seq x y z
N MET A 1 -37.54 0.37 -15.73
CA MET A 1 -36.14 0.34 -15.25
C MET A 1 -35.26 0.78 -16.40
N ALA A 2 -34.42 1.81 -16.22
CA ALA A 2 -33.38 2.12 -17.20
C ALA A 2 -32.16 1.25 -16.91
N PRO A 3 -31.48 0.67 -17.91
CA PRO A 3 -30.25 -0.09 -17.68
C PRO A 3 -29.16 0.86 -17.16
N CYS A 4 -28.54 0.52 -16.04
CA CYS A 4 -27.44 1.29 -15.50
C CYS A 4 -26.26 1.20 -16.48
N SER A 5 -25.90 2.32 -17.11
CA SER A 5 -24.80 2.37 -18.06
C SER A 5 -23.50 2.02 -17.34
N ALA A 6 -22.90 0.87 -17.68
CA ALA A 6 -21.61 0.48 -17.14
C ALA A 6 -20.59 1.61 -17.39
N SER A 7 -19.94 2.08 -16.33
CA SER A 7 -18.87 3.07 -16.44
C SER A 7 -17.80 2.53 -17.40
N PRO A 8 -17.22 3.38 -18.28
CA PRO A 8 -16.27 2.92 -19.27
C PRO A 8 -15.09 2.27 -18.55
N ARG A 9 -14.87 0.97 -18.80
CA ARG A 9 -13.73 0.24 -18.25
C ARG A 9 -12.46 0.96 -18.69
N TRP A 10 -11.73 1.54 -17.74
CA TRP A 10 -10.44 2.15 -18.02
C TRP A 10 -9.48 1.07 -18.53
N GLN A 11 -9.33 1.00 -19.85
CA GLN A 11 -8.26 0.27 -20.52
C GLN A 11 -7.16 1.30 -20.79
N PRO A 12 -5.96 1.15 -20.20
CA PRO A 12 -4.85 2.03 -20.56
C PRO A 12 -4.53 1.85 -22.04
N SER A 13 -4.44 2.96 -22.77
CA SER A 13 -3.90 2.95 -24.13
C SER A 13 -2.47 2.38 -24.10
N PRO A 14 -2.04 1.62 -25.12
CA PRO A 14 -0.72 1.02 -25.13
C PRO A 14 0.35 2.13 -25.05
N VAL A 15 1.11 2.13 -23.95
CA VAL A 15 2.24 3.04 -23.76
C VAL A 15 3.32 2.71 -24.78
N GLN A 16 3.93 3.73 -25.37
CA GLN A 16 5.00 3.59 -26.36
C GLN A 16 6.23 4.39 -25.93
N VAL A 17 7.40 3.80 -26.07
CA VAL A 17 8.70 4.43 -25.88
C VAL A 17 9.10 5.10 -27.18
N VAL A 18 9.27 6.42 -27.13
CA VAL A 18 9.72 7.25 -28.26
C VAL A 18 11.02 7.92 -27.85
N LEU A 19 12.01 7.93 -28.74
CA LEU A 19 13.26 8.64 -28.52
C LEU A 19 13.13 10.08 -29.01
N ASP A 20 13.70 11.03 -28.26
CA ASP A 20 13.85 12.40 -28.72
C ASP A 20 15.04 12.51 -29.69
N GLU A 21 14.75 12.85 -30.94
CA GLU A 21 15.75 13.09 -31.99
C GLU A 21 16.73 14.23 -31.64
N SER A 22 16.40 15.14 -30.71
CA SER A 22 17.36 16.11 -30.17
C SER A 22 18.59 15.48 -29.52
N ALA A 23 18.49 14.19 -29.13
CA ALA A 23 19.59 13.42 -28.58
C ALA A 23 20.56 12.89 -29.63
N ARG A 24 20.15 12.74 -30.90
CA ARG A 24 20.97 12.10 -31.94
C ARG A 24 22.34 12.79 -32.13
N PRO A 25 22.45 14.12 -32.32
CA PRO A 25 23.74 14.76 -32.57
C PRO A 25 24.72 14.68 -31.39
N ARG A 26 24.21 14.69 -30.15
CA ARG A 26 25.06 14.59 -28.94
C ARG A 26 25.54 13.16 -28.68
N LEU A 27 24.75 12.13 -29.04
CA LEU A 27 25.22 10.75 -29.04
C LEU A 27 26.28 10.52 -30.12
N GLU A 28 26.01 10.97 -31.35
CA GLU A 28 26.92 10.83 -32.49
C GLU A 28 28.29 11.47 -32.23
N ALA A 29 28.33 12.72 -31.75
CA ALA A 29 29.58 13.38 -31.38
C ALA A 29 30.39 12.62 -30.30
N SER A 30 29.72 11.97 -29.34
CA SER A 30 30.39 11.16 -28.31
C SER A 30 30.94 9.84 -28.87
N ARG A 31 30.21 9.21 -29.79
CA ARG A 31 30.57 7.97 -30.49
C ARG A 31 31.77 8.20 -31.40
N GLU A 32 31.75 9.26 -32.20
CA GLU A 32 32.85 9.64 -33.09
C GLU A 32 34.12 9.94 -32.31
N TRP A 33 34.02 10.72 -31.23
CA TRP A 33 35.15 11.01 -30.34
C TRP A 33 35.79 9.73 -29.76
N VAL A 34 34.97 8.73 -29.37
CA VAL A 34 35.47 7.43 -28.89
C VAL A 34 36.16 6.66 -30.02
N PHE A 35 35.58 6.62 -31.21
CA PHE A 35 36.16 5.94 -32.37
C PHE A 35 37.53 6.55 -32.73
N ASP A 36 37.59 7.87 -32.88
CA ASP A 36 38.81 8.61 -33.23
C ASP A 36 39.92 8.39 -32.20
N ARG A 37 39.63 8.51 -30.90
CA ARG A 37 40.65 8.25 -29.86
C ARG A 37 41.16 6.82 -29.90
N THR A 38 40.29 5.85 -30.16
CA THR A 38 40.63 4.43 -30.21
C THR A 38 41.54 4.13 -31.41
N MET A 39 41.22 4.68 -32.59
CA MET A 39 42.06 4.54 -33.79
C MET A 39 43.40 5.28 -33.64
N ASN A 40 43.43 6.43 -32.97
CA ASN A 40 44.65 7.16 -32.61
C ASN A 40 45.41 6.53 -31.41
N GLY A 41 45.05 5.32 -30.97
CA GLY A 41 45.79 4.57 -29.95
C GLY A 41 45.78 5.17 -28.55
N THR A 42 44.80 6.01 -28.21
CA THR A 42 44.73 6.67 -26.91
C THR A 42 44.16 5.75 -25.83
N ASP A 43 44.92 5.56 -24.75
CA ASP A 43 44.53 4.74 -23.60
C ASP A 43 43.19 5.19 -22.99
N THR A 44 42.20 4.29 -23.01
CA THR A 44 40.84 4.55 -22.55
C THR A 44 40.25 3.29 -21.87
N TYR A 45 39.72 3.45 -20.65
CA TYR A 45 39.29 2.33 -19.80
C TYR A 45 38.20 1.50 -20.45
N GLY A 46 38.33 0.18 -20.40
CA GLY A 46 37.38 -0.78 -20.97
C GLY A 46 37.31 -0.81 -22.50
N ILE A 47 38.03 0.08 -23.19
CA ILE A 47 38.09 0.17 -24.66
C ILE A 47 39.45 -0.32 -25.17
N THR A 48 40.55 0.19 -24.60
CA THR A 48 41.92 -0.28 -24.88
C THR A 48 42.53 -1.04 -23.70
N THR A 49 41.89 -0.99 -22.52
CA THR A 49 42.36 -1.63 -21.27
C THR A 49 41.52 -2.84 -20.88
N GLY A 50 42.04 -3.66 -19.95
CA GLY A 50 41.19 -4.61 -19.21
C GLY A 50 40.18 -3.90 -18.28
N PHE A 51 39.33 -4.70 -17.64
CA PHE A 51 38.27 -4.26 -16.72
C PHE A 51 38.65 -4.56 -15.25
N GLY A 52 38.07 -3.84 -14.29
CA GLY A 52 38.25 -4.11 -12.86
C GLY A 52 39.71 -4.09 -12.41
N GLY A 53 40.11 -5.00 -11.54
CA GLY A 53 41.52 -5.18 -11.14
C GLY A 53 42.49 -5.48 -12.31
N ALA A 54 41.98 -5.94 -13.45
CA ALA A 54 42.75 -6.18 -14.67
C ALA A 54 42.95 -4.91 -15.55
N ALA A 55 42.56 -3.72 -15.10
CA ALA A 55 42.70 -2.44 -15.82
C ALA A 55 44.15 -2.06 -16.19
N HIS A 56 45.16 -2.72 -15.61
CA HIS A 56 46.56 -2.60 -16.01
C HIS A 56 46.86 -3.23 -17.39
N ARG A 57 46.04 -4.16 -17.87
CA ARG A 57 46.23 -4.85 -19.16
C ARG A 57 45.87 -3.92 -20.34
N ARG A 58 46.40 -4.23 -21.53
CA ARG A 58 46.18 -3.49 -22.78
C ARG A 58 45.90 -4.42 -23.94
N THR A 59 45.12 -3.97 -24.92
CA THR A 59 44.88 -4.67 -26.18
C THR A 59 44.59 -3.70 -27.33
N LYS A 60 44.83 -4.16 -28.56
CA LYS A 60 44.39 -3.50 -29.81
C LYS A 60 43.19 -4.21 -30.44
N GLU A 61 42.76 -5.35 -29.90
CA GLU A 61 41.63 -6.13 -30.40
C GLU A 61 40.31 -5.68 -29.77
N PHE A 62 39.95 -4.41 -29.97
CA PHE A 62 38.85 -3.74 -29.28
C PHE A 62 37.52 -4.53 -29.41
N ALA A 63 37.22 -5.05 -30.60
CA ALA A 63 36.02 -5.85 -30.86
C ALA A 63 36.02 -7.24 -30.20
N ALA A 64 37.20 -7.82 -29.92
CA ALA A 64 37.31 -9.06 -29.15
C ALA A 64 37.13 -8.78 -27.66
N LEU A 65 37.70 -7.68 -27.15
CA LEU A 65 37.53 -7.23 -25.77
C LEU A 65 36.05 -6.99 -25.42
N GLN A 66 35.28 -6.33 -26.30
CA GLN A 66 33.84 -6.13 -26.06
C GLN A 66 33.02 -7.43 -26.11
N LYS A 67 33.43 -8.42 -26.92
CA LYS A 67 32.79 -9.76 -26.91
C LYS A 67 33.09 -10.51 -25.60
N GLU A 68 34.34 -10.45 -25.14
CA GLU A 68 34.77 -11.08 -23.90
C GLU A 68 34.07 -10.47 -22.67
N LEU A 69 33.87 -9.14 -22.64
CA LEU A 69 33.11 -8.44 -21.61
C LEU A 69 31.72 -9.06 -21.39
N ILE A 70 30.95 -9.21 -22.48
CA ILE A 70 29.62 -9.81 -22.43
C ILE A 70 29.71 -11.31 -22.05
N ARG A 71 30.72 -12.02 -22.56
CA ARG A 71 30.90 -13.46 -22.28
C ARG A 71 31.16 -13.74 -20.79
N TYR A 72 32.02 -12.96 -20.12
CA TYR A 72 32.33 -13.21 -18.72
C TYR A 72 31.26 -12.66 -17.76
N LEU A 73 30.55 -11.59 -18.13
CA LEU A 73 29.46 -11.04 -17.32
C LEU A 73 28.18 -11.89 -17.35
N ASN A 74 28.02 -12.77 -18.34
CA ASN A 74 26.90 -13.73 -18.45
C ASN A 74 27.03 -14.92 -17.46
N ALA A 75 27.24 -14.62 -16.18
CA ALA A 75 27.39 -15.58 -15.08
C ALA A 75 26.09 -15.83 -14.27
N GLY A 76 24.93 -15.39 -14.79
CA GLY A 76 23.63 -15.54 -14.13
C GLY A 76 23.06 -16.95 -14.23
N VAL A 77 22.35 -17.39 -13.17
CA VAL A 77 21.67 -18.69 -13.10
C VAL A 77 20.16 -18.49 -13.20
N PHE A 78 19.49 -19.28 -14.06
CA PHE A 78 18.10 -19.05 -14.47
C PHE A 78 17.08 -20.11 -14.00
N GLY A 79 17.51 -21.23 -13.42
CA GLY A 79 16.64 -22.38 -13.12
C GLY A 79 16.35 -23.26 -14.35
N ALA A 80 15.33 -24.11 -14.26
CA ALA A 80 14.85 -24.93 -15.38
C ALA A 80 13.71 -24.23 -16.15
N SER A 81 12.95 -23.37 -15.46
CA SER A 81 11.84 -22.58 -16.00
C SER A 81 11.80 -21.17 -15.40
N ARG A 82 11.16 -20.23 -16.10
CA ARG A 82 10.90 -18.86 -15.60
C ARG A 82 10.07 -18.84 -14.31
N SER A 83 9.31 -19.91 -14.03
CA SER A 83 8.54 -20.11 -12.80
C SER A 83 9.39 -20.22 -11.53
N ASP A 84 10.66 -20.59 -11.66
CA ASP A 84 11.43 -21.19 -10.55
C ASP A 84 12.01 -20.16 -9.57
N GLY A 85 11.64 -18.88 -9.68
CA GLY A 85 12.12 -17.81 -8.78
C GLY A 85 13.59 -17.39 -9.00
N TYR A 86 14.19 -17.75 -10.13
CA TYR A 86 15.56 -17.37 -10.52
C TYR A 86 15.64 -16.32 -11.64
N THR A 87 14.54 -16.07 -12.36
CA THR A 87 14.46 -15.04 -13.41
C THR A 87 13.88 -13.73 -12.85
N LEU A 88 14.37 -12.58 -13.32
CA LEU A 88 13.86 -11.24 -13.00
C LEU A 88 12.50 -11.02 -13.69
N PRO A 89 11.49 -10.38 -13.04
CA PRO A 89 10.19 -10.15 -13.66
C PRO A 89 10.26 -9.32 -14.96
N THR A 90 9.29 -9.55 -15.84
CA THR A 90 9.16 -8.89 -17.15
C THR A 90 9.09 -7.37 -17.01
N GLU A 91 8.32 -6.91 -16.03
CA GLU A 91 8.00 -5.51 -15.75
C GLU A 91 9.23 -4.76 -15.22
N VAL A 92 10.00 -5.42 -14.36
CA VAL A 92 11.28 -4.90 -13.84
C VAL A 92 12.34 -4.87 -14.94
N THR A 93 12.33 -5.85 -15.85
CA THR A 93 13.20 -5.88 -17.02
C THR A 93 12.88 -4.75 -18.00
N HIS A 94 11.58 -4.49 -18.27
CA HIS A 94 11.14 -3.33 -19.07
C HIS A 94 11.58 -2.01 -18.44
N ALA A 95 11.37 -1.85 -17.13
CA ALA A 95 11.82 -0.65 -16.41
C ALA A 95 13.34 -0.46 -16.51
N ALA A 96 14.14 -1.53 -16.37
CA ALA A 96 15.59 -1.47 -16.52
C ALA A 96 16.02 -1.09 -17.96
N MET A 97 15.36 -1.64 -18.99
CA MET A 97 15.61 -1.28 -20.39
C MET A 97 15.27 0.19 -20.67
N LEU A 98 14.13 0.68 -20.17
CA LEU A 98 13.69 2.08 -20.31
C LEU A 98 14.64 3.06 -19.61
N VAL A 99 15.04 2.76 -18.37
CA VAL A 99 16.01 3.59 -17.64
C VAL A 99 17.38 3.58 -18.33
N ARG A 100 17.85 2.43 -18.84
CA ARG A 100 19.13 2.35 -19.55
C ARG A 100 19.13 3.08 -20.89
N ILE A 101 18.00 3.16 -21.59
CA ILE A 101 17.83 4.12 -22.71
C ILE A 101 18.02 5.53 -22.18
N ASN A 102 17.25 5.92 -21.14
CA ASN A 102 17.25 7.29 -20.63
C ASN A 102 18.65 7.76 -20.20
N THR A 103 19.40 6.95 -19.43
CA THR A 103 20.78 7.24 -18.98
C THR A 103 21.86 7.08 -20.07
N LEU A 104 21.45 6.88 -21.33
CA LEU A 104 22.31 7.04 -22.52
C LEU A 104 21.97 8.30 -23.33
N THR A 105 20.73 8.83 -23.23
CA THR A 105 20.25 9.95 -24.08
C THR A 105 20.96 11.28 -23.84
N GLN A 106 21.74 11.43 -22.77
CA GLN A 106 22.50 12.66 -22.51
C GLN A 106 23.75 12.78 -23.40
N GLY A 107 24.19 11.70 -24.07
CA GLY A 107 25.32 11.74 -25.02
C GLY A 107 26.71 11.69 -24.38
N TYR A 108 26.85 11.06 -23.21
CA TYR A 108 28.11 11.01 -22.45
C TYR A 108 28.77 9.62 -22.38
N SER A 109 28.28 8.63 -23.14
CA SER A 109 28.73 7.23 -23.05
C SER A 109 29.33 6.68 -24.35
N GLY A 110 29.50 7.49 -25.41
CA GLY A 110 30.07 7.03 -26.68
C GLY A 110 29.19 6.06 -27.48
N MET A 111 27.91 5.96 -27.11
CA MET A 111 27.00 4.93 -27.63
C MET A 111 26.29 5.33 -28.92
N ARG A 112 26.03 4.32 -29.75
CA ARG A 112 25.32 4.44 -31.02
C ARG A 112 23.81 4.63 -30.79
N PHE A 113 23.21 5.67 -31.36
CA PHE A 113 21.77 5.96 -31.23
C PHE A 113 20.91 4.80 -31.74
N GLU A 114 21.37 4.11 -32.79
CA GLU A 114 20.73 2.94 -33.39
C GLU A 114 20.56 1.76 -32.39
N ILE A 115 21.38 1.70 -31.33
CA ILE A 115 21.24 0.72 -30.25
C ILE A 115 20.09 1.10 -29.31
N LEU A 116 19.93 2.39 -28.99
CA LEU A 116 18.79 2.87 -28.21
C LEU A 116 17.48 2.64 -28.99
N GLU A 117 17.49 2.92 -30.31
CA GLU A 117 16.36 2.60 -31.18
C GLU A 117 16.00 1.11 -31.14
N ALA A 118 17.00 0.22 -31.15
CA ALA A 118 16.76 -1.22 -31.07
C ALA A 118 16.11 -1.62 -29.73
N ILE A 119 16.57 -1.09 -28.60
CA ILE A 119 15.99 -1.37 -27.28
C ILE A 119 14.55 -0.80 -27.19
N ALA A 120 14.30 0.39 -27.75
CA ALA A 120 12.95 0.97 -27.83
C ALA A 120 12.00 0.12 -28.71
N LYS A 121 12.49 -0.38 -29.85
CA LYS A 121 11.75 -1.31 -30.72
C LYS A 121 11.44 -2.64 -30.01
N LEU A 122 12.34 -3.17 -29.19
CA LEU A 122 12.07 -4.34 -28.34
C LEU A 122 10.97 -4.06 -27.31
N LEU A 123 11.04 -2.93 -26.59
CA LEU A 123 10.03 -2.52 -25.61
C LEU A 123 8.64 -2.36 -26.25
N ASN A 124 8.53 -1.62 -27.35
CA ASN A 124 7.27 -1.38 -28.04
C ASN A 124 6.65 -2.67 -28.62
N ALA A 125 7.48 -3.67 -28.93
CA ALA A 125 7.06 -5.01 -29.34
C ALA A 125 6.87 -6.01 -28.17
N ASN A 126 7.00 -5.57 -26.92
CA ASN A 126 7.00 -6.40 -25.70
C ASN A 126 8.04 -7.55 -25.67
N MET A 127 9.07 -7.48 -26.53
CA MET A 127 10.13 -8.49 -26.61
C MET A 127 11.09 -8.34 -25.43
N THR A 128 11.02 -9.28 -24.49
CA THR A 128 11.67 -9.17 -23.18
C THR A 128 12.82 -10.18 -23.01
N PRO A 129 14.07 -9.73 -22.80
CA PRO A 129 15.20 -10.63 -22.51
C PRO A 129 15.05 -11.29 -21.13
N CYS A 130 15.59 -12.50 -20.96
CA CYS A 130 15.70 -13.11 -19.63
C CYS A 130 16.86 -12.47 -18.86
N LEU A 131 16.59 -11.84 -17.72
CA LEU A 131 17.60 -11.39 -16.76
C LEU A 131 17.58 -12.28 -15.51
N PRO A 132 18.72 -12.57 -14.86
CA PRO A 132 18.76 -13.34 -13.61
C PRO A 132 18.28 -12.48 -12.43
N LEU A 133 17.59 -13.08 -11.46
CA LEU A 133 17.06 -12.37 -10.27
C LEU A 133 18.16 -11.95 -9.27
N ARG A 134 19.35 -12.57 -9.36
CA ARG A 134 20.51 -12.38 -8.48
C ARG A 134 21.79 -12.34 -9.31
N GLY A 135 22.85 -11.73 -8.79
CA GLY A 135 24.17 -11.64 -9.45
C GLY A 135 24.75 -10.23 -9.61
N THR A 136 24.13 -9.20 -9.02
CA THR A 136 24.65 -7.81 -9.05
C THR A 136 24.70 -7.20 -7.65
N ILE A 137 25.68 -6.31 -7.44
CA ILE A 137 25.95 -5.61 -6.17
C ILE A 137 25.96 -4.09 -6.27
N THR A 138 26.03 -3.52 -7.48
CA THR A 138 25.94 -2.06 -7.73
C THR A 138 27.00 -1.23 -6.96
N ALA A 139 28.26 -1.20 -7.42
CA ALA A 139 29.43 -0.47 -6.85
C ALA A 139 29.75 0.84 -7.61
N SER A 140 30.67 1.78 -7.30
CA SER A 140 31.46 2.21 -6.11
C SER A 140 31.96 3.66 -6.34
N GLY A 141 32.08 4.61 -5.40
CA GLY A 141 31.76 4.69 -3.95
C GLY A 141 32.20 6.03 -3.32
N ASP A 142 31.28 6.91 -2.87
CA ASP A 142 31.57 8.29 -2.38
C ASP A 142 31.09 8.53 -0.93
N LEU A 143 31.98 8.36 0.06
CA LEU A 143 31.56 8.01 1.44
C LEU A 143 31.20 9.18 2.36
N VAL A 144 31.87 10.33 2.25
CA VAL A 144 31.71 11.43 3.24
C VAL A 144 30.40 12.21 3.03
N PRO A 145 30.04 12.68 1.81
CA PRO A 145 28.78 13.42 1.60
C PRO A 145 27.54 12.56 1.91
N LEU A 146 27.59 11.28 1.53
CA LEU A 146 26.50 10.34 1.74
C LEU A 146 26.25 10.01 3.22
N SER A 147 27.25 10.20 4.10
CA SER A 147 27.08 10.01 5.55
C SER A 147 26.06 10.98 6.18
N TYR A 148 25.95 12.22 5.67
CA TYR A 148 24.96 13.19 6.15
C TYR A 148 23.55 12.89 5.61
N ILE A 149 23.45 12.34 4.39
CA ILE A 149 22.19 11.81 3.85
C ILE A 149 21.75 10.59 4.67
N ALA A 150 22.67 9.68 5.02
CA ALA A 150 22.39 8.55 5.91
C ALA A 150 22.02 8.99 7.33
N GLY A 151 22.62 10.08 7.85
CA GLY A 151 22.28 10.66 9.15
C GLY A 151 20.85 11.21 9.21
N LEU A 152 20.46 11.98 8.20
CA LEU A 152 19.09 12.48 8.00
C LEU A 152 18.07 11.33 8.00
N VAL A 153 18.42 10.30 7.25
CA VAL A 153 17.65 9.08 7.00
C VAL A 153 17.46 8.23 8.24
N THR A 154 18.50 8.10 9.07
CA THR A 154 18.49 7.30 10.31
C THR A 154 17.99 8.09 11.53
N GLY A 155 17.44 9.28 11.32
CA GLY A 155 16.87 10.11 12.40
C GLY A 155 17.90 10.75 13.33
N ARG A 156 19.15 10.91 12.89
CA ARG A 156 20.17 11.61 13.69
C ARG A 156 19.80 13.09 13.82
N GLN A 157 19.68 13.57 15.06
CA GLN A 157 19.26 14.93 15.40
C GLN A 157 20.08 16.04 14.69
N ASN A 158 21.34 15.76 14.34
CA ASN A 158 22.25 16.69 13.68
C ASN A 158 22.17 16.67 12.13
N SER A 159 21.12 16.10 11.53
CA SER A 159 20.99 15.97 10.08
C SER A 159 19.55 16.23 9.63
N THR A 160 19.32 17.36 8.96
CA THR A 160 18.00 17.82 8.52
C THR A 160 18.02 18.18 7.04
N ALA A 161 16.90 17.96 6.35
CA ALA A 161 16.70 18.36 4.95
C ALA A 161 15.51 19.31 4.84
N VAL A 162 15.69 20.34 4.03
CA VAL A 162 14.79 21.47 3.87
C VAL A 162 14.63 21.70 2.38
N ALA A 163 13.39 21.76 1.90
CA ALA A 163 13.08 22.15 0.52
C ALA A 163 13.35 23.66 0.31
N PRO A 164 13.43 24.16 -0.94
CA PRO A 164 13.71 25.57 -1.22
C PRO A 164 12.69 26.57 -0.62
N ASP A 165 11.52 26.08 -0.18
CA ASP A 165 10.46 26.84 0.49
C ASP A 165 10.53 26.82 2.04
N GLY A 166 11.50 26.12 2.63
CA GLY A 166 11.63 25.95 4.09
C GLY A 166 11.00 24.67 4.65
N THR A 167 10.33 23.85 3.84
CA THR A 167 9.59 22.66 4.31
C THR A 167 10.51 21.46 4.58
N LYS A 168 10.31 20.75 5.70
CA LYS A 168 11.01 19.48 5.98
C LYS A 168 10.53 18.38 5.01
N VAL A 169 11.45 17.61 4.42
CA VAL A 169 11.12 16.57 3.44
C VAL A 169 10.99 15.20 4.09
N GLU A 170 9.84 14.56 3.89
CA GLU A 170 9.51 13.22 4.42
C GLU A 170 10.27 12.10 3.69
N VAL A 171 10.57 10.99 4.39
CA VAL A 171 11.44 9.90 3.92
C VAL A 171 11.07 9.38 2.53
N ILE A 172 9.79 9.05 2.30
CA ILE A 172 9.33 8.52 1.00
C ILE A 172 9.49 9.56 -0.10
N ARG A 173 9.14 10.84 0.15
CA ARG A 173 9.28 11.92 -0.84
C ARG A 173 10.75 12.20 -1.17
N PHE A 174 11.64 12.16 -0.18
CA PHE A 174 13.08 12.25 -0.41
C PHE A 174 13.58 11.08 -1.26
N ALA A 175 13.18 9.85 -0.92
CA ALA A 175 13.52 8.64 -1.68
C ALA A 175 13.04 8.73 -3.15
N THR A 176 11.79 9.14 -3.39
CA THR A 176 11.27 9.39 -4.75
C THR A 176 12.16 10.37 -5.51
N LYS A 177 12.48 11.53 -4.92
CA LYS A 177 13.36 12.53 -5.58
C LYS A 177 14.81 12.07 -5.72
N SER A 178 15.26 11.08 -4.94
CA SER A 178 16.56 10.45 -5.11
C SER A 178 16.58 9.50 -6.31
N ILE A 179 15.56 8.65 -6.43
CA ILE A 179 15.41 7.74 -7.57
C ILE A 179 15.13 8.52 -8.87
N GLU A 180 14.34 9.59 -8.85
CA GLU A 180 14.13 10.48 -10.00
C GLU A 180 15.43 11.08 -10.54
N ARG A 181 16.39 11.43 -9.66
CA ARG A 181 17.73 11.89 -10.09
C ARG A 181 18.54 10.75 -10.69
N GLU A 182 18.53 9.58 -10.05
CA GLU A 182 19.29 8.40 -10.48
C GLU A 182 18.88 7.92 -11.88
N ILE A 183 17.57 7.80 -12.16
CA ILE A 183 17.08 7.36 -13.48
C ILE A 183 17.31 8.38 -14.61
N ASN A 184 17.69 9.62 -14.27
CA ASN A 184 18.05 10.69 -15.21
C ASN A 184 19.56 11.03 -15.18
N SER A 185 20.36 10.25 -14.46
CA SER A 185 21.80 10.44 -14.34
C SER A 185 22.58 9.92 -15.56
N VAL A 186 23.88 10.21 -15.61
CA VAL A 186 24.84 9.47 -16.45
C VAL A 186 25.59 8.51 -15.53
N ASN A 187 25.05 7.31 -15.35
CA ASN A 187 25.59 6.26 -14.47
C ASN A 187 26.56 5.30 -15.19
N ASP A 188 27.45 5.89 -16.01
CA ASP A 188 28.38 5.19 -16.89
C ASP A 188 29.85 5.60 -16.64
N ASN A 189 30.81 4.79 -17.10
CA ASN A 189 32.24 5.08 -16.92
C ASN A 189 33.14 4.44 -18.00
N PRO A 190 34.02 5.22 -18.66
CA PRO A 190 34.30 6.64 -18.43
C PRO A 190 33.26 7.57 -19.08
N VAL A 191 33.07 8.74 -18.47
CA VAL A 191 32.22 9.82 -19.04
C VAL A 191 32.96 10.48 -20.20
N ILE A 192 32.31 10.55 -21.36
CA ILE A 192 32.87 11.09 -22.61
C ILE A 192 32.59 12.59 -22.72
N ASP A 193 33.56 13.41 -22.31
CA ASP A 193 33.49 14.87 -22.43
C ASP A 193 34.12 15.33 -23.75
N VAL A 194 33.29 15.43 -24.79
CA VAL A 194 33.69 15.87 -26.14
C VAL A 194 34.21 17.32 -26.12
N ALA A 195 33.57 18.20 -25.34
CA ALA A 195 33.89 19.63 -25.29
C ALA A 195 35.29 19.90 -24.69
N ARG A 196 35.65 19.21 -23.60
CA ARG A 196 37.00 19.24 -23.02
C ARG A 196 37.95 18.21 -23.63
N ARG A 197 37.48 17.45 -24.64
CA ARG A 197 38.18 16.36 -25.36
C ARG A 197 38.82 15.33 -24.42
N LYS A 198 38.09 14.88 -23.39
CA LYS A 198 38.58 13.95 -22.35
C LYS A 198 37.58 12.84 -22.03
N ALA A 199 38.10 11.64 -21.80
CA ALA A 199 37.40 10.60 -21.05
C ALA A 199 37.66 10.87 -19.57
N LEU A 200 36.61 10.90 -18.77
CA LEU A 200 36.65 11.19 -17.34
C LEU A 200 36.29 9.91 -16.58
N HIS A 201 37.28 9.33 -15.91
CA HIS A 201 37.10 8.17 -15.05
C HIS A 201 36.53 8.61 -13.69
N GLY A 202 35.52 7.90 -13.19
CA GLY A 202 34.81 8.25 -11.96
C GLY A 202 34.00 7.08 -11.41
N GLY A 203 33.19 7.34 -10.38
CA GLY A 203 32.40 6.33 -9.65
C GLY A 203 30.90 6.29 -10.01
N ASN A 204 30.50 6.85 -11.16
CA ASN A 204 29.10 7.12 -11.49
C ASN A 204 28.18 5.89 -11.55
N PHE A 205 28.74 4.68 -11.64
CA PHE A 205 28.00 3.42 -11.59
C PHE A 205 27.47 3.07 -10.16
N GLN A 206 27.86 3.86 -9.14
CA GLN A 206 27.47 3.67 -7.74
C GLN A 206 26.03 4.09 -7.44
N GLY A 207 25.11 3.12 -7.53
CA GLY A 207 23.73 3.25 -7.09
C GLY A 207 23.53 3.29 -5.56
N THR A 208 24.40 3.96 -4.77
CA THR A 208 24.13 4.25 -3.35
C THR A 208 22.84 5.07 -3.14
N PRO A 209 22.49 6.04 -4.03
CA PRO A 209 21.17 6.66 -3.99
C PRO A 209 20.01 5.66 -4.03
N ILE A 210 20.17 4.51 -4.70
CA ILE A 210 19.17 3.43 -4.74
C ILE A 210 19.13 2.67 -3.41
N GLY A 211 20.26 2.07 -3.00
CA GLY A 211 20.32 1.20 -1.82
C GLY A 211 19.87 1.89 -0.54
N VAL A 212 20.32 3.14 -0.33
CA VAL A 212 19.87 3.98 0.79
C VAL A 212 18.38 4.24 0.66
N SER A 213 17.91 4.82 -0.46
CA SER A 213 16.48 5.17 -0.60
C SER A 213 15.52 3.99 -0.41
N MET A 214 15.93 2.79 -0.81
CA MET A 214 15.12 1.59 -0.69
C MET A 214 15.07 1.02 0.74
N ASP A 215 16.19 1.00 1.47
CA ASP A 215 16.21 0.62 2.89
C ASP A 215 15.28 1.53 3.71
N ASN A 216 15.35 2.84 3.47
CA ASN A 216 14.56 3.84 4.21
C ASN A 216 13.07 3.76 3.88
N THR A 217 12.76 3.57 2.59
CA THR A 217 11.38 3.41 2.12
C THR A 217 10.76 2.16 2.73
N ARG A 218 11.54 1.07 2.87
CA ARG A 218 11.10 -0.18 3.51
C ARG A 218 10.79 0.00 4.99
N LEU A 219 11.64 0.71 5.73
CA LEU A 219 11.39 1.07 7.12
C LEU A 219 10.14 1.95 7.28
N ALA A 220 9.93 2.93 6.39
CA ALA A 220 8.74 3.78 6.39
C ALA A 220 7.46 2.98 6.08
N ILE A 221 7.50 2.06 5.11
CA ILE A 221 6.41 1.13 4.78
C ILE A 221 6.07 0.25 6.00
N ALA A 222 7.09 -0.26 6.71
CA ALA A 222 6.88 -1.09 7.90
C ALA A 222 6.21 -0.32 9.06
N ALA A 223 6.54 0.96 9.23
CA ALA A 223 5.86 1.83 10.18
C ALA A 223 4.39 2.11 9.80
N ILE A 224 4.10 2.33 8.50
CA ILE A 224 2.72 2.48 7.98
C ILE A 224 1.91 1.19 8.22
N GLY A 225 2.48 0.03 7.91
CA GLY A 225 1.86 -1.27 8.18
C GLY A 225 1.62 -1.51 9.67
N ARG A 226 2.57 -1.12 10.54
CA ARG A 226 2.38 -1.25 11.99
C ARG A 226 1.26 -0.36 12.52
N LEU A 227 1.11 0.87 12.02
CA LEU A 227 -0.03 1.74 12.35
C LEU A 227 -1.35 1.10 11.90
N MET A 228 -1.40 0.62 10.66
CA MET A 228 -2.58 -0.03 10.08
C MET A 228 -3.00 -1.29 10.86
N PHE A 229 -2.03 -2.07 11.35
CA PHE A 229 -2.32 -3.21 12.23
C PHE A 229 -2.90 -2.79 13.58
N SER A 230 -2.40 -1.71 14.21
CA SER A 230 -3.00 -1.21 15.45
C SER A 230 -4.44 -0.74 15.25
N GLN A 231 -4.70 0.01 14.18
CA GLN A 231 -6.06 0.46 13.82
C GLN A 231 -7.00 -0.72 13.52
N PHE A 232 -6.48 -1.80 12.93
CA PHE A 232 -7.24 -3.03 12.70
C PHE A 232 -7.62 -3.71 14.03
N SER A 233 -6.66 -3.96 14.93
CA SER A 233 -6.92 -4.61 16.23
C SER A 233 -7.84 -3.78 17.15
N GLU A 234 -7.75 -2.44 17.10
CA GLU A 234 -8.71 -1.57 17.79
C GLU A 234 -10.12 -1.68 17.19
N LEU A 235 -10.24 -1.83 15.87
CA LEU A 235 -11.53 -1.94 15.17
C LEU A 235 -12.25 -3.29 15.43
N VAL A 236 -11.51 -4.40 15.50
CA VAL A 236 -12.09 -5.73 15.75
C VAL A 236 -12.31 -6.04 17.24
N SER A 237 -11.61 -5.34 18.15
CA SER A 237 -11.80 -5.47 19.60
C SER A 237 -13.07 -4.74 20.07
N SER A 238 -14.05 -5.46 20.62
CA SER A 238 -15.25 -4.88 21.23
C SER A 238 -14.97 -3.94 22.42
N PHE A 239 -13.77 -4.03 23.03
CA PHE A 239 -13.33 -3.13 24.10
C PHE A 239 -12.87 -1.75 23.59
N TYR A 240 -12.46 -1.63 22.32
CA TYR A 240 -11.84 -0.43 21.75
C TYR A 240 -12.63 0.16 20.58
N SER A 241 -13.40 -0.66 19.87
CA SER A 241 -14.19 -0.29 18.69
C SER A 241 -15.42 0.60 18.98
N ASN A 242 -15.61 1.03 20.23
CA ASN A 242 -16.71 1.86 20.71
C ASN A 242 -18.11 1.29 20.37
N GLY A 243 -18.33 0.03 20.74
CA GLY A 243 -19.65 -0.61 20.69
C GLY A 243 -19.99 -1.37 19.41
N LEU A 244 -19.03 -1.56 18.49
CA LEU A 244 -19.15 -2.56 17.42
C LEU A 244 -19.03 -3.99 18.01
N PRO A 245 -19.56 -5.02 17.31
CA PRO A 245 -19.44 -6.40 17.76
C PRO A 245 -17.98 -6.88 17.74
N TYR A 246 -17.67 -7.84 18.61
CA TYR A 246 -16.38 -8.53 18.65
C TYR A 246 -16.07 -9.16 17.29
N ASN A 247 -14.84 -9.02 16.81
CA ASN A 247 -14.39 -9.46 15.49
C ASN A 247 -15.23 -8.96 14.30
N LEU A 248 -16.04 -7.91 14.47
CA LEU A 248 -16.98 -7.44 13.45
C LEU A 248 -17.92 -8.55 12.91
N PHE A 249 -18.33 -9.50 13.76
CA PHE A 249 -19.32 -10.52 13.38
C PHE A 249 -20.60 -9.86 12.85
N GLY A 250 -21.21 -10.44 11.83
CA GLY A 250 -22.35 -9.84 11.11
C GLY A 250 -23.70 -10.52 11.34
N GLY A 251 -23.69 -11.79 11.73
CA GLY A 251 -24.89 -12.61 11.91
C GLY A 251 -25.73 -12.26 13.14
N HIS A 252 -26.72 -13.10 13.39
CA HIS A 252 -27.66 -13.03 14.51
C HIS A 252 -27.08 -13.72 15.75
N ASN A 253 -26.37 -14.84 15.55
CA ASN A 253 -25.81 -15.67 16.61
C ASN A 253 -24.27 -15.59 16.63
N PRO A 254 -23.66 -14.85 17.58
CA PRO A 254 -22.20 -14.74 17.67
C PRO A 254 -21.49 -16.03 18.05
N SER A 255 -22.21 -17.07 18.50
CA SER A 255 -21.64 -18.40 18.73
C SER A 255 -21.32 -19.15 17.43
N LEU A 256 -21.82 -18.67 16.28
CA LEU A 256 -21.64 -19.28 14.96
C LEU A 256 -20.95 -18.32 13.96
N ASP A 257 -20.66 -17.08 14.36
CA ASP A 257 -20.00 -16.07 13.53
C ASP A 257 -18.80 -15.47 14.28
N TYR A 258 -17.59 -15.86 13.86
CA TYR A 258 -16.33 -15.37 14.40
C TYR A 258 -15.76 -14.18 13.60
N GLY A 259 -16.48 -13.70 12.58
CA GLY A 259 -16.14 -12.55 11.74
C GLY A 259 -14.68 -12.56 11.26
N PHE A 260 -13.94 -11.54 11.67
CA PHE A 260 -12.58 -11.23 11.23
C PHE A 260 -11.48 -11.92 12.06
N ASN A 261 -11.79 -12.88 12.94
CA ASN A 261 -10.78 -13.58 13.77
C ASN A 261 -9.59 -14.12 12.95
N GLY A 262 -9.87 -14.88 11.88
CA GLY A 262 -8.84 -15.40 10.98
C GLY A 262 -8.11 -14.31 10.18
N ALA A 263 -8.78 -13.18 9.92
CA ALA A 263 -8.19 -12.01 9.27
C ALA A 263 -7.27 -11.23 10.22
N GLU A 264 -7.54 -11.20 11.53
CA GLU A 264 -6.62 -10.63 12.52
C GLU A 264 -5.34 -11.47 12.62
N VAL A 265 -5.46 -12.81 12.67
CA VAL A 265 -4.29 -13.71 12.66
C VAL A 265 -3.44 -13.51 11.39
N ALA A 266 -4.07 -13.27 10.24
CA ALA A 266 -3.36 -12.90 9.00
C ALA A 266 -2.71 -11.50 9.11
N MET A 267 -3.39 -10.50 9.67
CA MET A 267 -2.80 -9.17 9.91
C MET A 267 -1.60 -9.22 10.85
N VAL A 268 -1.60 -10.11 11.85
CA VAL A 268 -0.45 -10.37 12.74
C VAL A 268 0.74 -10.94 11.96
N SER A 269 0.53 -11.95 11.09
CA SER A 269 1.63 -12.53 10.31
C SER A 269 2.19 -11.52 9.30
N TYR A 270 1.32 -10.83 8.55
CA TYR A 270 1.70 -9.75 7.64
C TYR A 270 2.50 -8.65 8.35
N CYS A 271 2.02 -8.17 9.51
CA CYS A 271 2.73 -7.12 10.25
C CYS A 271 4.10 -7.61 10.73
N SER A 272 4.21 -8.87 11.16
CA SER A 272 5.45 -9.46 11.71
C SER A 272 6.51 -9.65 10.62
N GLU A 273 6.15 -10.23 9.48
CA GLU A 273 7.04 -10.38 8.33
C GLU A 273 7.46 -9.01 7.77
N LEU A 274 6.54 -8.04 7.75
CA LEU A 274 6.84 -6.67 7.34
C LEU A 274 7.83 -5.96 8.29
N GLN A 275 7.77 -6.22 9.61
CA GLN A 275 8.79 -5.70 10.53
C GLN A 275 10.15 -6.40 10.33
N PHE A 276 10.18 -7.70 9.98
CA PHE A 276 11.42 -8.38 9.63
C PHE A 276 12.05 -7.80 8.35
N LEU A 277 11.25 -7.55 7.31
CA LEU A 277 11.71 -6.90 6.07
C LEU A 277 12.24 -5.47 6.30
N ALA A 278 11.84 -4.78 7.38
CA ALA A 278 12.30 -3.43 7.70
C ALA A 278 13.82 -3.32 7.94
N ASN A 279 14.52 -4.43 8.17
CA ASN A 279 15.97 -4.45 8.33
C ASN A 279 16.68 -3.92 7.06
N PRO A 280 17.76 -3.13 7.21
CA PRO A 280 18.55 -2.65 6.08
C PRO A 280 19.26 -3.80 5.33
N VAL A 281 19.61 -3.54 4.08
CA VAL A 281 20.47 -4.41 3.26
C VAL A 281 21.88 -3.80 3.14
N THR A 282 21.99 -2.47 3.13
CA THR A 282 23.23 -1.72 2.88
C THR A 282 24.33 -1.90 3.95
N ASN A 283 23.99 -2.44 5.12
CA ASN A 283 24.93 -2.85 6.17
C ASN A 283 25.59 -4.23 5.93
N HIS A 284 25.13 -5.00 4.94
CA HIS A 284 25.65 -6.35 4.63
C HIS A 284 26.69 -6.35 3.47
N VAL A 285 27.21 -5.18 3.10
CA VAL A 285 28.22 -5.00 2.03
C VAL A 285 29.43 -5.91 2.24
N GLN A 286 29.73 -6.70 1.21
CA GLN A 286 30.93 -7.53 1.14
C GLN A 286 31.94 -6.91 0.17
N THR A 287 33.23 -7.05 0.48
CA THR A 287 34.28 -6.70 -0.48
C THR A 287 34.29 -7.70 -1.63
N ALA A 288 34.13 -7.21 -2.85
CA ALA A 288 34.02 -8.00 -4.07
C ALA A 288 35.17 -7.73 -5.07
N GLU A 289 35.23 -8.57 -6.12
CA GLU A 289 36.09 -8.41 -7.30
C GLU A 289 37.55 -8.06 -6.97
N GLN A 290 38.29 -9.00 -6.38
CA GLN A 290 39.72 -8.84 -6.05
C GLN A 290 40.03 -7.59 -5.18
N HIS A 291 39.08 -7.20 -4.31
CA HIS A 291 39.11 -5.99 -3.48
C HIS A 291 38.97 -4.65 -4.23
N ASN A 292 38.84 -4.67 -5.56
CA ASN A 292 38.53 -3.48 -6.37
C ASN A 292 37.13 -2.92 -6.07
N GLN A 293 36.19 -3.77 -5.64
CA GLN A 293 34.84 -3.39 -5.23
C GLN A 293 34.64 -3.59 -3.72
N SER A 294 35.50 -2.94 -2.93
CA SER A 294 35.48 -2.94 -1.45
C SER A 294 34.24 -2.31 -0.83
N VAL A 295 33.59 -1.39 -1.55
CA VAL A 295 32.27 -0.83 -1.22
C VAL A 295 31.31 -0.99 -2.39
N ASN A 296 30.04 -1.23 -2.10
CA ASN A 296 28.96 -1.38 -3.07
C ASN A 296 27.62 -1.03 -2.40
N SER A 297 26.55 -0.79 -3.17
CA SER A 297 25.28 -0.28 -2.65
C SER A 297 24.22 -1.33 -2.40
N LEU A 298 24.36 -2.53 -2.99
CA LEU A 298 23.37 -3.61 -2.98
C LEU A 298 21.98 -3.16 -3.49
N GLY A 299 21.95 -2.11 -4.32
CA GLY A 299 20.74 -1.36 -4.67
C GLY A 299 19.56 -2.22 -5.13
N LEU A 300 19.77 -3.11 -6.11
CA LEU A 300 18.71 -3.99 -6.61
C LEU A 300 18.23 -5.01 -5.56
N ILE A 301 19.09 -5.45 -4.64
CA ILE A 301 18.72 -6.37 -3.56
C ILE A 301 17.79 -5.64 -2.58
N SER A 302 18.16 -4.42 -2.17
CA SER A 302 17.30 -3.58 -1.34
C SER A 302 15.96 -3.27 -2.03
N SER A 303 15.97 -2.87 -3.32
CA SER A 303 14.75 -2.64 -4.10
C SER A 303 13.80 -3.84 -4.09
N ARG A 304 14.32 -5.06 -4.18
CA ARG A 304 13.50 -6.29 -4.16
C ARG A 304 12.84 -6.51 -2.80
N MET A 305 13.57 -6.35 -1.70
CA MET A 305 12.99 -6.43 -0.34
C MET A 305 11.95 -5.33 -0.11
N THR A 306 12.13 -4.15 -0.72
CA THR A 306 11.15 -3.05 -0.63
C THR A 306 9.89 -3.33 -1.45
N ALA A 307 10.01 -3.97 -2.62
CA ALA A 307 8.85 -4.42 -3.41
C ALA A 307 8.05 -5.54 -2.72
N GLU A 308 8.74 -6.43 -2.00
CA GLU A 308 8.14 -7.47 -1.15
C GLU A 308 7.36 -6.84 0.03
N ALA A 309 7.97 -5.86 0.72
CA ALA A 309 7.31 -5.08 1.75
C ALA A 309 6.07 -4.29 1.24
N VAL A 310 6.12 -3.73 0.02
CA VAL A 310 4.94 -3.13 -0.64
C VAL A 310 3.84 -4.17 -0.88
N THR A 311 4.21 -5.40 -1.23
CA THR A 311 3.25 -6.49 -1.47
C THR A 311 2.52 -6.87 -0.18
N ILE A 312 3.24 -7.00 0.94
CA ILE A 312 2.62 -7.25 2.25
C ILE A 312 1.74 -6.06 2.68
N LEU A 313 2.18 -4.81 2.49
CA LEU A 313 1.35 -3.65 2.81
C LEU A 313 0.05 -3.60 1.98
N LYS A 314 0.03 -4.13 0.74
CA LYS A 314 -1.21 -4.29 -0.06
C LYS A 314 -2.15 -5.35 0.53
N LEU A 315 -1.63 -6.47 1.05
CA LEU A 315 -2.44 -7.46 1.78
C LEU A 315 -3.12 -6.79 2.99
N MET A 316 -2.33 -6.11 3.82
CA MET A 316 -2.83 -5.39 5.00
C MET A 316 -3.88 -4.34 4.63
N SER A 317 -3.63 -3.56 3.58
CA SER A 317 -4.55 -2.53 3.07
C SER A 317 -5.87 -3.12 2.59
N SER A 318 -5.82 -4.28 1.91
CA SER A 318 -7.01 -4.95 1.38
C SER A 318 -7.88 -5.52 2.52
N THR A 319 -7.25 -6.19 3.48
CA THR A 319 -7.91 -6.74 4.67
C THR A 319 -8.54 -5.66 5.54
N PHE A 320 -7.82 -4.57 5.79
CA PHE A 320 -8.34 -3.45 6.58
C PHE A 320 -9.45 -2.68 5.86
N LEU A 321 -9.38 -2.51 4.53
CA LEU A 321 -10.45 -1.86 3.77
C LEU A 321 -11.76 -2.66 3.78
N ILE A 322 -11.69 -4.00 3.73
CA ILE A 322 -12.87 -4.86 3.92
C ILE A 322 -13.43 -4.75 5.35
N ALA A 323 -12.57 -4.74 6.38
CA ALA A 323 -12.99 -4.55 7.78
C ALA A 323 -13.64 -3.17 8.02
N LEU A 324 -13.11 -2.10 7.42
CA LEU A 324 -13.70 -0.76 7.48
C LEU A 324 -15.09 -0.70 6.82
N CYS A 325 -15.29 -1.41 5.70
CA CYS A 325 -16.61 -1.48 5.07
C CYS A 325 -17.60 -2.29 5.91
N GLN A 326 -17.17 -3.43 6.49
CA GLN A 326 -17.98 -4.19 7.45
C GLN A 326 -18.38 -3.32 8.67
N ALA A 327 -17.45 -2.53 9.21
CA ALA A 327 -17.72 -1.64 10.34
C ALA A 327 -18.73 -0.52 9.98
N VAL A 328 -18.73 -0.03 8.73
CA VAL A 328 -19.76 0.91 8.23
C VAL A 328 -21.13 0.25 8.18
N ASP A 329 -21.23 -0.97 7.64
CA ASP A 329 -22.49 -1.73 7.56
C ASP A 329 -23.03 -2.04 8.96
N LEU A 330 -22.15 -2.41 9.90
CA LEU A 330 -22.49 -2.64 11.29
C LEU A 330 -22.96 -1.37 12.03
N ARG A 331 -22.46 -0.17 11.69
CA ARG A 331 -23.02 1.09 12.23
C ARG A 331 -24.40 1.42 11.64
N GLN A 332 -24.67 1.09 10.37
CA GLN A 332 -26.02 1.18 9.82
C GLN A 332 -26.99 0.24 10.56
N LEU A 333 -26.56 -0.99 10.85
CA LEU A 333 -27.33 -1.97 11.60
C LEU A 333 -27.54 -1.53 13.07
N GLU A 334 -26.51 -0.98 13.70
CA GLU A 334 -26.60 -0.41 15.07
C GLU A 334 -27.67 0.68 15.15
N GLU A 335 -27.64 1.66 14.25
CA GLU A 335 -28.58 2.78 14.23
C GLU A 335 -30.02 2.30 13.97
N SER A 336 -30.20 1.39 13.01
CA SER A 336 -31.51 0.84 12.63
C SER A 336 -32.15 0.06 13.78
N ILE A 337 -31.39 -0.83 14.42
CA ILE A 337 -31.87 -1.58 15.59
C ILE A 337 -32.10 -0.63 16.79
N LYS A 338 -31.22 0.34 17.05
CA LYS A 338 -31.39 1.30 18.15
C LYS A 338 -32.67 2.13 17.99
N ALA A 339 -33.00 2.54 16.77
CA ALA A 339 -34.24 3.24 16.46
C ALA A 339 -35.49 2.36 16.71
N ALA A 340 -35.46 1.10 16.27
CA ALA A 340 -36.55 0.15 16.50
C ALA A 340 -36.75 -0.16 18.00
N VAL A 341 -35.66 -0.41 18.74
CA VAL A 341 -35.69 -0.63 20.20
C VAL A 341 -36.31 0.57 20.93
N LYS A 342 -35.91 1.81 20.59
CA LYS A 342 -36.53 3.03 21.18
C LYS A 342 -38.03 3.12 20.88
N LYS A 343 -38.43 2.98 19.60
CA LYS A 343 -39.83 2.99 19.15
C LYS A 343 -40.66 1.94 19.88
N CYS A 344 -40.15 0.72 19.99
CA CYS A 344 -40.79 -0.39 20.68
C CYS A 344 -40.95 -0.11 22.18
N VAL A 345 -39.88 0.30 22.87
CA VAL A 345 -39.92 0.62 24.31
C VAL A 345 -40.91 1.73 24.64
N THR A 346 -40.91 2.85 23.89
CA THR A 346 -41.90 3.94 24.05
C THR A 346 -43.33 3.43 23.82
N ASN A 347 -43.55 2.61 22.78
CA ASN A 347 -44.88 2.07 22.47
C ASN A 347 -45.40 1.08 23.53
N VAL A 348 -44.51 0.35 24.22
CA VAL A 348 -44.88 -0.54 25.32
C VAL A 348 -45.04 0.23 26.64
N ALA A 349 -44.16 1.18 26.94
CA ALA A 349 -44.21 2.02 28.14
C ALA A 349 -45.56 2.75 28.25
N LYS A 350 -45.99 3.41 27.17
CA LYS A 350 -47.29 4.11 27.11
C LYS A 350 -48.50 3.18 27.29
N LYS A 351 -48.40 1.91 26.88
CA LYS A 351 -49.49 0.90 27.03
C LYS A 351 -49.52 0.18 28.38
N SER A 352 -48.40 0.13 29.11
CA SER A 352 -48.24 -0.69 30.31
C SER A 352 -48.00 0.09 31.60
N LEU A 353 -47.30 1.23 31.51
CA LEU A 353 -46.93 2.09 32.63
C LEU A 353 -47.83 3.33 32.75
N ALA A 354 -48.32 3.82 31.60
CA ALA A 354 -49.01 5.11 31.43
C ALA A 354 -48.15 6.31 31.85
N MET A 355 -46.86 6.29 31.48
CA MET A 355 -45.93 7.41 31.63
C MET A 355 -45.98 8.32 30.40
N ASP A 356 -46.04 9.64 30.62
CA ASP A 356 -45.88 10.64 29.55
C ASP A 356 -44.40 11.00 29.29
N ASP A 357 -43.51 10.82 30.27
CA ASP A 357 -42.08 11.08 30.17
C ASP A 357 -41.25 9.80 29.99
N ASP A 358 -41.04 9.41 28.72
CA ASP A 358 -40.20 8.27 28.33
C ASP A 358 -38.69 8.57 28.43
N ASN A 359 -38.24 9.80 28.71
CA ASN A 359 -36.84 10.23 28.50
C ASN A 359 -35.83 9.41 29.32
N LEU A 360 -36.20 8.95 30.51
CA LEU A 360 -35.35 8.10 31.36
C LEU A 360 -35.07 6.73 30.72
N LEU A 361 -36.07 6.14 30.06
CA LEU A 361 -35.94 4.86 29.35
C LEU A 361 -35.14 5.04 28.05
N LEU A 362 -35.42 6.10 27.30
CA LEU A 362 -34.66 6.43 26.08
C LEU A 362 -33.18 6.68 26.38
N GLY A 363 -32.87 7.43 27.44
CA GLY A 363 -31.49 7.65 27.91
C GLY A 363 -30.78 6.37 28.40
N ALA A 364 -31.52 5.36 28.87
CA ALA A 364 -30.95 4.05 29.20
C ALA A 364 -30.57 3.26 27.93
N ILE A 365 -31.36 3.37 26.86
CA ILE A 365 -31.10 2.75 25.54
C ILE A 365 -29.93 3.44 24.83
N ASP A 366 -29.83 4.78 24.87
CA ASP A 366 -28.70 5.51 24.27
C ASP A 366 -27.36 5.19 24.94
N ARG A 367 -27.37 4.92 26.25
CA ARG A 367 -26.23 4.39 27.01
C ARG A 367 -26.06 2.86 26.85
N GLY A 368 -26.66 2.26 25.82
CA GLY A 368 -26.57 0.85 25.45
C GLY A 368 -25.83 0.65 24.13
N ALA A 369 -24.83 -0.24 24.12
CA ALA A 369 -24.23 -0.76 22.89
C ALA A 369 -25.09 -1.91 22.36
N VAL A 370 -25.64 -1.76 21.15
CA VAL A 370 -26.70 -2.63 20.61
C VAL A 370 -26.28 -4.11 20.56
N PHE A 371 -25.08 -4.38 20.09
CA PHE A 371 -24.55 -5.74 19.93
C PHE A 371 -24.28 -6.47 21.26
N THR A 372 -24.51 -5.84 22.42
CA THR A 372 -24.50 -6.51 23.73
C THR A 372 -25.83 -7.17 24.10
N TYR A 373 -26.89 -6.95 23.32
CA TYR A 373 -28.21 -7.53 23.56
C TYR A 373 -28.99 -7.94 22.30
N ALA A 374 -28.53 -7.59 21.10
CA ALA A 374 -29.28 -7.81 19.85
C ALA A 374 -29.52 -9.29 19.48
N GLU A 375 -28.78 -10.23 20.07
CA GLU A 375 -28.98 -11.68 19.87
C GLU A 375 -30.29 -12.22 20.51
N ASP A 376 -30.74 -11.61 21.61
CA ASP A 376 -31.93 -12.01 22.36
C ASP A 376 -32.41 -10.80 23.20
N PRO A 377 -33.01 -9.77 22.57
CA PRO A 377 -33.25 -8.49 23.20
C PRO A 377 -34.27 -8.54 24.35
N GLY A 378 -35.04 -9.63 24.46
CA GLY A 378 -35.96 -9.89 25.58
C GLY A 378 -35.32 -10.56 26.80
N ARG A 379 -34.10 -11.10 26.67
CA ARG A 379 -33.42 -11.86 27.74
C ARG A 379 -33.17 -11.01 28.98
N SER A 380 -33.70 -11.47 30.12
CA SER A 380 -33.63 -10.77 31.41
C SER A 380 -32.21 -10.59 31.97
N SER A 381 -31.24 -11.36 31.48
CA SER A 381 -29.82 -11.28 31.87
C SER A 381 -28.95 -10.40 30.94
N LEU A 382 -29.49 -9.87 29.84
CA LEU A 382 -28.73 -9.00 28.92
C LEU A 382 -28.91 -7.51 29.28
N PRO A 383 -27.94 -6.64 28.91
CA PRO A 383 -27.83 -5.29 29.46
C PRO A 383 -29.03 -4.37 29.21
N LEU A 384 -29.79 -4.59 28.12
CA LEU A 384 -31.01 -3.80 27.84
C LEU A 384 -32.08 -4.01 28.91
N MET A 385 -32.50 -5.26 29.13
CA MET A 385 -33.55 -5.58 30.10
C MET A 385 -33.11 -5.26 31.54
N GLN A 386 -31.82 -5.44 31.86
CA GLN A 386 -31.27 -5.04 33.15
C GLN A 386 -31.34 -3.51 33.37
N LYS A 387 -30.93 -2.70 32.40
CA LYS A 387 -30.96 -1.23 32.48
C LYS A 387 -32.38 -0.68 32.53
N LEU A 388 -33.28 -1.20 31.69
CA LEU A 388 -34.70 -0.81 31.70
C LEU A 388 -35.35 -1.14 33.03
N ARG A 389 -35.10 -2.34 33.59
CA ARG A 389 -35.56 -2.72 34.93
C ARG A 389 -35.02 -1.78 36.01
N ALA A 390 -33.72 -1.47 36.00
CA ALA A 390 -33.11 -0.61 37.01
C ALA A 390 -33.78 0.78 37.07
N VAL A 391 -33.93 1.44 35.91
CA VAL A 391 -34.61 2.74 35.80
C VAL A 391 -36.07 2.67 36.27
N LEU A 392 -36.79 1.59 35.95
CA LEU A 392 -38.17 1.41 36.42
C LEU A 392 -38.26 1.10 37.92
N MET A 393 -37.28 0.42 38.53
CA MET A 393 -37.21 0.22 39.98
C MET A 393 -36.90 1.54 40.71
N GLU A 394 -35.96 2.34 40.19
CA GLU A 394 -35.68 3.68 40.73
C GLU A 394 -36.93 4.58 40.68
N HIS A 395 -37.67 4.57 39.57
CA HIS A 395 -38.92 5.33 39.43
C HIS A 395 -40.03 4.82 40.37
N VAL A 396 -40.16 3.50 40.54
CA VAL A 396 -41.08 2.88 41.52
C VAL A 396 -40.74 3.29 42.95
N LEU A 397 -39.46 3.28 43.33
CA LEU A 397 -39.01 3.68 44.66
C LEU A 397 -39.21 5.18 44.94
N ALA A 398 -39.08 6.03 43.92
CA ALA A 398 -39.28 7.47 44.05
C ALA A 398 -40.75 7.90 44.10
N ASN A 399 -41.61 7.28 43.26
CA ASN A 399 -42.98 7.75 43.01
C ASN A 399 -44.08 6.81 43.55
N GLY A 400 -43.72 5.66 44.13
CA GLY A 400 -44.67 4.73 44.75
C GLY A 400 -45.51 3.90 43.76
N ASP A 401 -45.07 3.76 42.51
CA ASP A 401 -45.84 3.05 41.49
C ASP A 401 -45.78 1.51 41.64
N ILE A 402 -46.75 0.81 41.04
CA ILE A 402 -47.01 -0.60 41.34
C ILE A 402 -46.05 -1.52 40.56
N LEU A 403 -45.26 -2.34 41.28
CA LEU A 403 -44.37 -3.38 40.73
C LEU A 403 -45.00 -4.24 39.62
N ALA A 404 -46.31 -4.53 39.73
CA ALA A 404 -47.07 -5.29 38.73
C ALA A 404 -47.11 -4.61 37.34
N LYS A 405 -47.05 -3.28 37.26
CA LYS A 405 -46.91 -2.55 35.98
C LYS A 405 -45.57 -2.84 35.31
N VAL A 406 -44.48 -2.90 36.08
CA VAL A 406 -43.13 -3.20 35.55
C VAL A 406 -43.04 -4.64 35.07
N ALA A 407 -43.63 -5.59 35.80
CA ALA A 407 -43.76 -6.97 35.34
C ALA A 407 -44.56 -7.06 34.02
N LYS A 408 -45.67 -6.31 33.90
CA LYS A 408 -46.47 -6.21 32.66
C LYS A 408 -45.69 -5.58 31.51
N PHE A 409 -44.93 -4.51 31.77
CA PHE A 409 -44.05 -3.87 30.79
C PHE A 409 -43.02 -4.86 30.25
N GLU A 410 -42.30 -5.57 31.13
CA GLU A 410 -41.31 -6.56 30.70
C GLU A 410 -41.95 -7.73 29.92
N GLN A 411 -43.11 -8.21 30.35
CA GLN A 411 -43.83 -9.29 29.66
C GLN A 411 -44.25 -8.86 28.24
N GLN A 412 -44.81 -7.65 28.11
CA GLN A 412 -45.20 -7.12 26.80
C GLN A 412 -43.98 -6.85 25.91
N LEU A 413 -42.91 -6.26 26.46
CA LEU A 413 -41.69 -5.97 25.70
C LEU A 413 -41.04 -7.25 25.17
N ARG A 414 -40.95 -8.31 25.99
CA ARG A 414 -40.45 -9.64 25.56
C ARG A 414 -41.23 -10.26 24.42
N ALA A 415 -42.53 -9.95 24.32
CA ALA A 415 -43.42 -10.53 23.31
C ALA A 415 -43.42 -9.80 21.95
N VAL A 416 -42.75 -8.64 21.82
CA VAL A 416 -42.72 -7.86 20.56
C VAL A 416 -41.34 -7.30 20.18
N LEU A 417 -40.41 -7.20 21.13
CA LEU A 417 -39.09 -6.62 20.88
C LEU A 417 -38.19 -7.47 19.96
N PRO A 418 -38.18 -8.82 20.01
CA PRO A 418 -37.45 -9.64 19.03
C PRO A 418 -37.88 -9.33 17.60
N ASP A 419 -39.19 -9.31 17.33
CA ASP A 419 -39.76 -9.08 16.00
C ASP A 419 -39.45 -7.67 15.44
N GLU A 420 -39.48 -6.63 16.29
CA GLU A 420 -39.11 -5.26 15.89
C GLU A 420 -37.58 -5.12 15.65
N VAL A 421 -36.74 -5.89 16.34
CA VAL A 421 -35.28 -5.92 16.09
C VAL A 421 -34.96 -6.69 14.81
N GLU A 422 -35.64 -7.81 14.57
CA GLU A 422 -35.53 -8.61 13.35
C GLU A 422 -35.95 -7.79 12.12
N ALA A 423 -37.13 -7.16 12.16
CA ALA A 423 -37.60 -6.29 11.09
C ALA A 423 -36.64 -5.12 10.77
N ALA A 424 -35.95 -4.59 11.79
CA ALA A 424 -34.93 -3.56 11.61
C ALA A 424 -33.68 -4.09 10.89
N ARG A 425 -33.27 -5.34 11.15
CA ARG A 425 -32.21 -6.02 10.40
C ARG A 425 -32.63 -6.33 8.97
N THR A 426 -33.83 -6.88 8.76
CA THR A 426 -34.37 -7.14 7.42
C THR A 426 -34.44 -5.85 6.58
N ALA A 427 -34.73 -4.70 7.20
CA ALA A 427 -34.71 -3.39 6.53
C ALA A 427 -33.30 -2.97 6.05
N VAL A 428 -32.24 -3.30 6.79
CA VAL A 428 -30.85 -3.08 6.38
C VAL A 428 -30.45 -4.03 5.25
N GLU A 429 -30.75 -5.32 5.39
CA GLU A 429 -30.38 -6.36 4.41
C GLU A 429 -31.13 -6.20 3.07
N SER A 430 -32.37 -5.72 3.09
CA SER A 430 -33.13 -5.33 1.90
C SER A 430 -32.69 -3.98 1.28
N GLY A 431 -31.77 -3.25 1.92
CA GLY A 431 -31.31 -1.94 1.48
C GLY A 431 -32.38 -0.83 1.59
N THR A 432 -33.41 -1.01 2.42
CA THR A 432 -34.48 -0.03 2.64
C THR A 432 -34.20 0.92 3.81
N ALA A 433 -33.32 0.53 4.75
CA ALA A 433 -32.79 1.43 5.78
C ALA A 433 -31.75 2.40 5.19
N PRO A 434 -31.69 3.66 5.64
CA PRO A 434 -30.66 4.63 5.21
C PRO A 434 -29.28 4.23 5.74
N ASN A 435 -28.21 4.59 5.01
CA ASN A 435 -26.82 4.45 5.47
C ASN A 435 -26.09 5.79 5.36
N ARG A 436 -25.63 6.34 6.48
CA ARG A 436 -24.92 7.63 6.55
C ARG A 436 -23.70 7.72 5.61
N ILE A 437 -23.10 6.60 5.22
CA ILE A 437 -21.94 6.59 4.32
C ILE A 437 -22.22 7.26 2.98
N THR A 438 -23.47 7.32 2.50
CA THR A 438 -23.82 7.99 1.24
C THR A 438 -23.65 9.51 1.28
N GLU A 439 -23.58 10.10 2.47
CA GLU A 439 -23.36 11.54 2.69
C GLU A 439 -21.91 11.87 3.08
N CYS A 440 -21.10 10.84 3.36
CA CYS A 440 -19.71 10.98 3.77
C CYS A 440 -18.77 11.20 2.58
N ARG A 441 -17.71 12.02 2.76
CA ARG A 441 -16.62 12.15 1.78
C ARG A 441 -15.90 10.83 1.47
N SER A 442 -15.96 9.85 2.37
CA SER A 442 -15.43 8.50 2.19
C SER A 442 -16.31 7.59 1.31
N TYR A 443 -17.49 8.04 0.84
CA TYR A 443 -18.39 7.25 0.01
C TYR A 443 -17.72 6.60 -1.20
N PRO A 444 -16.82 7.25 -1.97
CA PRO A 444 -16.22 6.64 -3.15
C PRO A 444 -15.48 5.32 -2.87
N LEU A 445 -14.75 5.22 -1.74
CA LEU A 445 -14.07 3.99 -1.36
C LEU A 445 -15.05 2.88 -0.98
N TYR A 446 -16.08 3.20 -0.19
CA TYR A 446 -17.14 2.25 0.17
C TYR A 446 -17.95 1.80 -1.07
N ARG A 447 -18.28 2.73 -1.97
CA ARG A 447 -18.92 2.48 -3.26
C ARG A 447 -18.08 1.55 -4.14
N PHE A 448 -16.78 1.83 -4.23
CA PHE A 448 -15.83 0.99 -4.96
C PHE A 448 -15.84 -0.45 -4.43
N VAL A 449 -15.69 -0.61 -3.11
CA VAL A 449 -15.66 -1.93 -2.45
C VAL A 449 -17.00 -2.66 -2.57
N ARG A 450 -18.13 -2.07 -2.13
CA ARG A 450 -19.43 -2.76 -2.11
C ARG A 450 -20.11 -2.85 -3.48
N LYS A 451 -20.00 -1.84 -4.35
CA LYS A 451 -20.71 -1.79 -5.64
C LYS A 451 -19.83 -2.07 -6.87
N GLU A 452 -18.62 -1.53 -6.96
CA GLU A 452 -17.77 -1.67 -8.18
C GLU A 452 -16.89 -2.93 -8.20
N LEU A 453 -16.67 -3.53 -7.03
CA LEU A 453 -16.07 -4.86 -6.85
C LEU A 453 -17.09 -5.93 -6.44
N GLY A 454 -18.31 -5.53 -6.09
CA GLY A 454 -19.37 -6.43 -5.64
C GLY A 454 -18.98 -7.21 -4.39
N THR A 455 -18.38 -6.55 -3.39
CA THR A 455 -18.08 -7.20 -2.12
C THR A 455 -19.30 -7.30 -1.21
N GLU A 456 -19.42 -8.40 -0.49
CA GLU A 456 -20.56 -8.66 0.39
C GLU A 456 -20.28 -8.27 1.85
N TYR A 457 -21.37 -8.03 2.59
CA TYR A 457 -21.39 -8.06 4.04
C TYR A 457 -21.15 -9.50 4.52
N LEU A 458 -20.21 -9.68 5.45
CA LEU A 458 -19.80 -10.98 5.95
C LEU A 458 -20.68 -11.36 7.16
N THR A 459 -21.20 -12.58 7.16
CA THR A 459 -22.02 -13.18 8.24
C THR A 459 -21.82 -14.68 8.26
N GLY A 460 -21.81 -15.29 9.45
CA GLY A 460 -21.80 -16.74 9.63
C GLY A 460 -23.02 -17.49 9.08
N GLU A 461 -24.09 -16.78 8.69
CA GLU A 461 -25.23 -17.37 7.95
C GLU A 461 -24.95 -17.62 6.46
N LYS A 462 -23.84 -17.08 5.92
CA LYS A 462 -23.40 -17.30 4.53
C LYS A 462 -22.16 -18.16 4.48
N THR A 463 -21.98 -18.88 3.38
CA THR A 463 -20.77 -19.66 3.09
C THR A 463 -19.57 -18.82 2.63
N ARG A 464 -19.74 -17.50 2.51
CA ARG A 464 -18.76 -16.58 1.91
C ARG A 464 -17.67 -16.21 2.91
N SER A 465 -16.42 -16.56 2.61
CA SER A 465 -15.29 -16.32 3.51
C SER A 465 -14.72 -14.89 3.37
N PRO A 466 -14.08 -14.34 4.43
CA PRO A 466 -13.43 -13.03 4.34
C PRO A 466 -12.33 -12.97 3.28
N GLY A 467 -11.60 -14.07 3.05
CA GLY A 467 -10.50 -14.12 2.07
C GLY A 467 -10.97 -13.85 0.64
N GLU A 468 -12.11 -14.40 0.23
CA GLU A 468 -12.68 -14.18 -1.10
C GLU A 468 -13.17 -12.73 -1.35
N GLU A 469 -13.30 -11.93 -0.29
CA GLU A 469 -13.61 -10.49 -0.36
C GLU A 469 -12.33 -9.65 -0.36
N VAL A 470 -11.33 -10.04 0.43
CA VAL A 470 -9.99 -9.44 0.41
C VAL A 470 -9.34 -9.61 -0.97
N ASP A 471 -9.47 -10.77 -1.61
CA ASP A 471 -8.92 -11.03 -2.95
C ASP A 471 -9.49 -10.09 -4.02
N LYS A 472 -10.81 -9.81 -3.99
CA LYS A 472 -11.44 -8.83 -4.91
C LYS A 472 -10.76 -7.46 -4.80
N VAL A 473 -10.49 -7.01 -3.57
CA VAL A 473 -9.82 -5.73 -3.30
C VAL A 473 -8.35 -5.79 -3.70
N LEU A 474 -7.62 -6.85 -3.35
CA LEU A 474 -6.20 -7.04 -3.67
C LEU A 474 -5.95 -7.06 -5.18
N ILE A 475 -6.76 -7.80 -5.93
CA ILE A 475 -6.72 -7.84 -7.40
C ILE A 475 -6.98 -6.44 -7.96
N ALA A 476 -8.00 -5.73 -7.47
CA ALA A 476 -8.30 -4.37 -7.92
C ALA A 476 -7.24 -3.33 -7.51
N MET A 477 -6.55 -3.53 -6.39
CA MET A 477 -5.41 -2.72 -5.96
C MET A 477 -4.20 -2.93 -6.87
N ASN A 478 -3.91 -4.18 -7.25
CA ASN A 478 -2.88 -4.52 -8.22
C ASN A 478 -3.21 -4.04 -9.65
N GLN A 479 -4.50 -3.94 -10.00
CA GLN A 479 -4.99 -3.29 -11.23
C GLN A 479 -5.06 -1.75 -11.12
N HIS A 480 -4.53 -1.15 -10.04
CA HIS A 480 -4.54 0.30 -9.76
C HIS A 480 -5.94 0.96 -9.66
N ARG A 481 -7.04 0.19 -9.73
CA ARG A 481 -8.43 0.71 -9.77
C ARG A 481 -8.83 1.53 -8.53
N HIS A 482 -8.20 1.25 -7.39
CA HIS A 482 -8.40 1.96 -6.12
C HIS A 482 -7.97 3.45 -6.13
N ILE A 483 -7.12 3.87 -7.08
CA ILE A 483 -6.55 5.23 -7.09
C ILE A 483 -7.63 6.30 -7.33
N HIS A 484 -8.54 6.10 -8.28
CA HIS A 484 -9.58 7.08 -8.57
C HIS A 484 -10.54 7.27 -7.37
N PRO A 485 -11.15 6.20 -6.79
CA PRO A 485 -11.95 6.34 -5.57
C PRO A 485 -11.22 7.02 -4.40
N LEU A 486 -9.93 6.74 -4.21
CA LEU A 486 -9.13 7.38 -3.15
C LEU A 486 -8.97 8.90 -3.37
N LEU A 487 -8.73 9.33 -4.62
CA LEU A 487 -8.65 10.75 -4.97
C LEU A 487 -10.01 11.44 -4.96
N GLU A 488 -11.08 10.72 -5.33
CA GLU A 488 -12.46 11.22 -5.32
C GLU A 488 -12.89 11.65 -3.90
N CYS A 489 -12.47 10.92 -2.86
CA CYS A 489 -12.65 11.28 -1.45
C CYS A 489 -12.04 12.63 -1.06
N LEU A 490 -11.01 13.10 -1.79
CA LEU A 490 -10.28 14.34 -1.54
C LEU A 490 -10.62 15.46 -2.54
N SER A 491 -11.50 15.20 -3.52
CA SER A 491 -11.86 16.12 -4.61
C SER A 491 -12.33 17.52 -4.16
N ALA A 492 -12.96 17.62 -2.98
CA ALA A 492 -13.42 18.87 -2.39
C ALA A 492 -12.38 19.59 -1.49
N TRP A 493 -11.16 19.05 -1.34
CA TRP A 493 -10.12 19.65 -0.50
C TRP A 493 -9.29 20.67 -1.28
N LYS A 494 -9.22 21.91 -0.77
CA LYS A 494 -8.52 23.05 -1.40
C LYS A 494 -7.00 23.08 -1.14
N GLY A 495 -6.42 22.02 -0.60
CA GLY A 495 -5.00 21.98 -0.19
C GLY A 495 -4.66 22.73 1.10
N THR A 496 -5.63 23.40 1.73
CA THR A 496 -5.44 24.18 2.97
C THR A 496 -6.13 23.50 4.17
N PRO A 497 -5.69 23.76 5.42
CA PRO A 497 -6.49 23.47 6.60
C PRO A 497 -7.78 24.32 6.63
N LEU A 498 -8.66 24.03 7.59
CA LEU A 498 -9.73 24.95 7.97
C LEU A 498 -9.14 26.18 8.69
N PRO A 499 -9.76 27.37 8.60
CA PRO A 499 -9.37 28.53 9.40
C PRO A 499 -9.43 28.23 10.90
N LEU A 500 -8.50 28.82 11.65
CA LEU A 500 -8.43 28.79 13.12
C LEU A 500 -8.73 30.16 13.75
N SER A 501 -9.34 31.05 12.94
CA SER A 501 -9.53 32.49 13.18
C SER A 501 -11.01 32.87 13.09
#